data_AF-A0A154MLR9-F1
#
_entry.id   AF-A0A154MLR9-F1
#
_cell.length_a   1.000
_cell.length_b   1.000
_cell.length_c   1.000
_cell.angle_alpha   90.00
_cell.angle_beta   90.00
_cell.angle_gamma   90.00
#
_symmetry.space_group_name_H-M   'P 1'
#
loop_
_entity.id
_entity.type
_entity.pdbx_description
1 polymer ?
#
loop_
_entity_poly.entity_id
_entity_poly.type
_entity_poly.pdbx_seq_one_letter_code
_entity_poly.pdbx_strand_id
1 'polypeptide(L)'
;MFCWQTHTGLITAPATSRRGRWMRRGEGTVIGHSHRSLARHGVTFQPRLLQAHGHTAVFADGQSTDVDAVVWATGFRQDHTWVHIPDALDDRRLRHDGGLTPVDGLYVLGLPWQRTAGSALLGFVGHDAAHLARHIREQHRRGRDTGRTSSGEPEAAPS
;
A
#
# COMPACT_ATOMS: atom_id res chain seq x y z
N MET A 1 -19.15 0.01 -6.33
CA MET A 1 -18.49 0.95 -5.40
C MET A 1 -17.45 1.85 -6.07
N PHE A 2 -16.56 1.32 -6.94
CA PHE A 2 -15.54 2.12 -7.65
C PHE A 2 -15.91 2.55 -9.09
N CYS A 3 -17.19 2.43 -9.48
CA CYS A 3 -17.62 2.50 -10.88
C CYS A 3 -17.10 3.75 -11.62
N TRP A 4 -17.28 4.94 -11.04
CA TRP A 4 -16.85 6.18 -11.69
C TRP A 4 -15.33 6.31 -11.74
N GLN A 5 -14.58 5.81 -10.74
CA GLN A 5 -13.11 5.86 -10.73
C GLN A 5 -12.50 4.88 -11.71
N THR A 6 -13.14 3.72 -11.89
CA THR A 6 -12.82 2.77 -12.95
C THR A 6 -13.12 3.40 -14.31
N HIS A 7 -14.30 3.97 -14.48
CA HIS A 7 -14.76 4.53 -15.76
C HIS A 7 -13.91 5.74 -16.19
N THR A 8 -13.52 6.60 -15.26
CA THR A 8 -12.64 7.76 -15.52
C THR A 8 -11.15 7.39 -15.61
N GLY A 9 -10.80 6.13 -15.36
CA GLY A 9 -9.41 5.65 -15.34
C GLY A 9 -8.56 6.25 -14.21
N LEU A 10 -9.20 6.83 -13.20
CA LEU A 10 -8.52 7.42 -12.05
C LEU A 10 -7.89 6.34 -11.16
N ILE A 11 -8.56 5.19 -11.02
CA ILE A 11 -8.06 4.11 -10.17
C ILE A 11 -6.75 3.50 -10.70
N THR A 12 -6.56 3.50 -12.03
CA THR A 12 -5.38 2.98 -12.72
C THR A 12 -4.36 4.06 -13.09
N ALA A 13 -4.61 5.33 -12.71
CA ALA A 13 -3.68 6.42 -13.00
C ALA A 13 -2.35 6.19 -12.26
N PRO A 14 -1.19 6.30 -12.93
CA PRO A 14 0.10 6.13 -12.28
C PRO A 14 0.26 7.10 -11.11
N ALA A 15 0.83 6.64 -10.00
CA ALA A 15 1.06 7.43 -8.78
C ALA A 15 1.91 8.69 -9.05
N THR A 16 2.76 8.65 -10.08
CA THR A 16 3.62 9.73 -10.55
C THR A 16 2.95 10.66 -11.57
N SER A 17 1.75 10.34 -12.06
CA SER A 17 1.03 11.20 -13.02
C SER A 17 0.38 12.41 -12.34
N ARG A 18 -0.01 13.44 -13.10
CA ARG A 18 -0.75 14.60 -12.56
C ARG A 18 -2.03 14.17 -11.83
N ARG A 19 -2.80 13.26 -12.44
CA ARG A 19 -4.04 12.71 -11.87
C ARG A 19 -3.77 11.88 -10.60
N GLY A 20 -2.75 11.03 -10.61
CA GLY A 20 -2.35 10.23 -9.45
C GLY A 20 -1.88 11.11 -8.27
N ARG A 21 -1.05 12.13 -8.54
CA ARG A 21 -0.65 13.10 -7.51
C ARG A 21 -1.82 13.87 -6.94
N TRP A 22 -2.78 14.27 -7.79
CA TRP A 22 -3.99 14.96 -7.34
C TRP A 22 -4.82 14.07 -6.41
N MET A 23 -5.10 12.83 -6.82
CA MET A 23 -5.86 11.88 -6.00
C MET A 23 -5.18 11.55 -4.67
N ARG A 24 -3.85 11.42 -4.64
CA ARG A 24 -3.10 11.10 -3.42
C ARG A 24 -3.17 12.20 -2.36
N ARG A 25 -3.43 13.45 -2.76
CA ARG A 25 -3.63 14.56 -1.82
C ARG A 25 -5.01 14.57 -1.18
N GLY A 26 -6.00 13.93 -1.81
CA GLY A 26 -7.35 13.80 -1.25
C GLY A 26 -7.39 12.74 -0.16
N GLU A 27 -8.42 12.79 0.69
CA GLU A 27 -8.64 11.86 1.81
C GLU A 27 -9.07 10.44 1.38
N GLY A 28 -8.81 10.06 0.13
CA GLY A 28 -9.28 8.81 -0.45
C GLY A 28 -10.79 8.78 -0.65
N THR A 29 -11.33 7.57 -0.89
CA THR A 29 -12.77 7.37 -0.98
C THR A 29 -13.29 6.89 0.36
N VAL A 30 -14.07 7.73 1.05
CA VAL A 30 -14.79 7.31 2.25
C VAL A 30 -15.89 6.35 1.82
N ILE A 31 -15.81 5.13 2.33
CA ILE A 31 -16.80 4.09 2.10
C ILE A 31 -17.66 4.01 3.35
N GLY A 32 -18.96 4.31 3.23
CA GLY A 32 -19.87 4.15 4.36
C GLY A 32 -21.18 4.93 4.21
N HIS A 33 -21.95 4.90 5.27
CA HIS A 33 -23.17 5.70 5.40
C HIS A 33 -22.83 7.18 5.63
N SER A 34 -23.67 8.08 5.12
CA SER A 34 -23.51 9.51 5.39
C SER A 34 -23.68 9.81 6.88
N HIS A 35 -23.05 10.89 7.37
CA HIS A 35 -23.22 11.33 8.77
C HIS A 35 -24.70 11.53 9.12
N ARG A 36 -25.50 12.05 8.18
CA ARG A 36 -26.96 12.21 8.35
C ARG A 36 -27.66 10.85 8.54
N SER A 37 -27.25 9.82 7.82
CA SER A 37 -27.81 8.48 7.96
C SER A 37 -27.46 7.89 9.33
N LEU A 38 -26.22 8.07 9.79
CA LEU A 38 -25.77 7.58 11.10
C LEU A 38 -26.46 8.31 12.26
N ALA A 39 -26.64 9.63 12.16
CA ALA A 39 -27.36 10.41 13.15
C ALA A 39 -28.80 9.93 13.36
N ARG A 40 -29.49 9.48 12.29
CA ARG A 40 -30.84 8.88 12.39
C ARG A 40 -30.88 7.57 13.19
N HIS A 41 -29.73 6.91 13.37
CA HIS A 41 -29.59 5.68 14.15
C HIS A 41 -29.02 5.94 15.55
N GLY A 42 -29.04 7.19 16.02
CA GLY A 42 -28.58 7.55 17.38
C GLY A 42 -27.07 7.74 17.51
N VAL A 43 -26.33 7.84 16.40
CA VAL A 43 -24.89 8.14 16.43
C VAL A 43 -24.67 9.63 16.63
N THR A 44 -24.10 9.99 17.77
CA THR A 44 -23.64 11.36 18.06
C THR A 44 -22.21 11.54 17.59
N PHE A 45 -21.96 12.57 16.77
CA PHE A 45 -20.63 12.95 16.35
C PHE A 45 -20.06 13.98 17.32
N GLN A 46 -18.94 13.64 17.95
CA GLN A 46 -18.22 14.54 18.84
C GLN A 46 -17.00 15.16 18.15
N PRO A 47 -16.52 16.33 18.61
CA PRO A 47 -15.22 16.85 18.21
C PRO A 47 -14.08 15.89 18.55
N ARG A 48 -12.84 16.27 18.17
CA ARG A 48 -11.65 15.49 18.49
C ARG A 48 -11.61 15.18 19.99
N LEU A 49 -11.52 13.89 20.33
CA LEU A 49 -11.23 13.42 21.68
C LEU A 49 -9.83 13.88 22.08
N LEU A 50 -9.72 14.56 23.21
CA LEU A 50 -8.44 15.03 23.76
C LEU A 50 -7.91 14.10 24.85
N GLN A 51 -8.80 13.64 25.73
CA GLN A 51 -8.44 12.80 26.87
C GLN A 51 -9.60 11.86 27.20
N ALA A 52 -9.28 10.66 27.68
CA ALA A 52 -10.23 9.77 28.33
C ALA A 52 -9.60 9.22 29.61
N HIS A 53 -10.32 9.30 30.73
CA HIS A 53 -9.87 8.79 32.02
C HIS A 53 -11.04 8.18 32.79
N GLY A 54 -10.89 6.93 33.25
CA GLY A 54 -12.02 6.19 33.81
C GLY A 54 -13.14 6.07 32.78
N HIS A 55 -14.33 6.54 33.13
CA HIS A 55 -15.49 6.58 32.24
C HIS A 55 -15.66 7.91 31.51
N THR A 56 -14.87 8.93 31.82
CA THR A 56 -15.11 10.28 31.28
C THR A 56 -14.19 10.57 30.09
N ALA A 57 -14.81 10.92 28.96
CA ALA A 57 -14.16 11.41 27.74
C ALA A 57 -14.27 12.93 27.65
N VAL A 58 -13.19 13.63 27.27
CA VAL A 58 -13.11 15.09 27.11
C VAL A 58 -12.77 15.45 25.67
N PHE A 59 -13.56 16.34 25.08
CA PHE A 59 -13.48 16.72 23.67
C PHE A 59 -12.91 18.14 23.47
N ALA A 60 -12.54 18.46 22.23
CA ALA A 60 -11.86 19.70 21.88
C ALA A 60 -12.68 20.99 22.08
N ASP A 61 -14.00 20.87 22.27
CA ASP A 61 -14.91 21.97 22.62
C ASP A 61 -15.05 22.17 24.15
N GLY A 62 -14.31 21.40 24.95
CA GLY A 62 -14.36 21.42 26.40
C GLY A 62 -15.52 20.62 27.00
N GLN A 63 -16.38 20.00 26.18
CA GLN A 63 -17.43 19.12 26.69
C GLN A 63 -16.86 17.78 27.16
N SER A 64 -17.58 17.14 28.08
CA SER A 64 -17.27 15.79 28.53
C SER A 64 -18.49 14.88 28.48
N THR A 65 -18.25 13.58 28.36
CA THR A 65 -19.30 12.56 28.30
C THR A 65 -18.80 11.28 28.94
N ASP A 66 -19.67 10.61 29.69
CA ASP A 66 -19.37 9.29 30.23
C ASP A 66 -19.58 8.21 29.16
N VAL A 67 -18.65 7.27 29.09
CA VAL A 67 -18.62 6.15 28.14
C VAL A 67 -18.33 4.84 28.86
N ASP A 68 -19.08 3.80 28.50
CA ASP A 68 -18.90 2.45 29.08
C ASP A 68 -17.82 1.63 28.35
N ALA A 69 -17.56 1.95 27.08
CA ALA A 69 -16.63 1.22 26.23
C ALA A 69 -15.95 2.12 25.20
N VAL A 70 -14.70 1.80 24.88
CA VAL A 70 -13.91 2.47 23.83
C VAL A 70 -13.55 1.45 22.75
N VAL A 71 -13.91 1.77 21.51
CA VAL A 71 -13.52 0.97 20.33
C VAL A 71 -12.49 1.76 19.52
N TRP A 72 -11.28 1.22 19.42
CA TRP A 72 -10.21 1.83 18.63
C TRP A 72 -10.36 1.50 17.14
N ALA A 73 -10.96 2.44 16.40
CA ALA A 73 -11.11 2.38 14.94
C ALA A 73 -10.17 3.35 14.20
N THR A 74 -8.95 3.56 14.73
CA THR A 74 -7.98 4.57 14.23
C THR A 74 -7.09 4.08 13.08
N GLY A 75 -7.35 2.87 12.57
CA GLY A 75 -6.58 2.25 11.48
C GLY A 75 -5.28 1.61 11.96
N PHE A 76 -4.36 1.39 11.02
CA PHE A 76 -3.06 0.77 11.27
C PHE A 76 -1.94 1.53 10.55
N ARG A 77 -0.69 1.25 10.94
CA ARG A 77 0.50 1.71 10.23
C ARG A 77 1.26 0.51 9.69
N GLN A 78 1.91 0.69 8.55
CA GLN A 78 2.80 -0.33 8.01
C GLN A 78 4.08 -0.39 8.84
N ASP A 79 4.45 -1.60 9.25
CA ASP A 79 5.69 -1.88 9.95
C ASP A 79 6.46 -2.96 9.19
N HIS A 80 7.61 -2.58 8.65
CA HIS A 80 8.51 -3.48 7.91
C HIS A 80 9.79 -3.78 8.68
N THR A 81 9.86 -3.44 9.98
CA THR A 81 11.06 -3.65 10.81
C THR A 81 11.44 -5.13 10.99
N TRP A 82 10.50 -6.05 10.70
CA TRP A 82 10.73 -7.49 10.68
C TRP A 82 11.56 -7.97 9.47
N VAL A 83 11.77 -7.13 8.45
CA VAL A 83 12.56 -7.49 7.27
C VAL A 83 14.03 -7.20 7.54
N HIS A 84 14.80 -8.26 7.85
CA HIS A 84 16.24 -8.18 8.14
C HIS A 84 17.09 -8.50 6.91
N ILE A 85 16.81 -7.83 5.79
CA ILE A 85 17.55 -8.02 4.53
C ILE A 85 18.34 -6.73 4.25
N PRO A 86 19.67 -6.80 4.03
CA PRO A 86 20.47 -5.64 3.65
C PRO A 86 19.85 -4.90 2.46
N ASP A 87 19.91 -3.57 2.50
CA ASP A 87 19.39 -2.68 1.45
C ASP A 87 17.88 -2.70 1.18
N ALA A 88 17.10 -3.58 1.82
CA ALA A 88 15.65 -3.70 1.58
C ALA A 88 14.83 -2.54 2.18
N LEU A 89 15.34 -1.90 3.24
CA LEU A 89 14.64 -0.83 3.95
C LEU A 89 15.33 0.53 3.78
N ASP A 90 14.51 1.58 3.72
CA ASP A 90 14.90 2.97 3.95
C ASP A 90 14.18 3.41 5.22
N ASP A 91 14.95 3.68 6.27
CA ASP A 91 14.51 3.72 7.67
C ASP A 91 13.71 2.48 8.09
N ARG A 92 12.38 2.54 7.98
CA ARG A 92 11.41 1.49 8.38
C ARG A 92 10.45 1.10 7.25
N ARG A 93 10.74 1.54 6.03
CA ARG A 93 9.89 1.32 4.86
C ARG A 93 10.63 0.52 3.80
N LEU A 94 9.93 -0.44 3.20
CA LEU A 94 10.46 -1.16 2.05
C LEU A 94 10.80 -0.19 0.92
N ARG A 95 12.04 -0.25 0.46
CA ARG A 95 12.50 0.46 -0.74
C ARG A 95 11.94 -0.24 -1.95
N HIS A 96 11.18 0.46 -2.76
CA HIS A 96 10.72 -0.08 -4.03
C HIS A 96 10.40 1.02 -5.05
N ASP A 97 10.48 0.66 -6.34
CA ASP A 97 9.82 1.36 -7.42
C ASP A 97 8.79 0.43 -8.07
N GLY A 98 7.51 0.76 -7.95
CA GLY A 98 6.42 -0.07 -8.46
C GLY A 98 6.32 -1.51 -7.91
N GLY A 99 7.07 -1.83 -6.85
CA GLY A 99 7.16 -3.17 -6.24
C GLY A 99 8.47 -3.89 -6.51
N LEU A 100 9.36 -3.32 -7.31
CA LEU A 100 10.73 -3.80 -7.52
C LEU A 100 11.62 -3.22 -6.42
N THR A 101 12.28 -4.06 -5.62
CA THR A 101 13.22 -3.63 -4.58
C THR A 101 14.65 -3.57 -5.13
N PRO A 102 15.59 -2.89 -4.45
CA PRO A 102 17.01 -2.96 -4.84
C PRO A 102 17.65 -4.32 -4.56
N VAL A 103 16.97 -5.25 -3.88
CA VAL A 103 17.48 -6.58 -3.55
C VAL A 103 16.96 -7.59 -4.57
N ASP A 104 17.87 -8.27 -5.26
CA ASP A 104 17.52 -9.30 -6.24
C ASP A 104 16.69 -10.43 -5.61
N GLY A 105 15.58 -10.77 -6.26
CA GLY A 105 14.65 -11.80 -5.79
C GLY A 105 13.65 -11.31 -4.72
N LEU A 106 13.77 -10.08 -4.22
CA LEU A 106 12.82 -9.49 -3.29
C LEU A 106 11.87 -8.52 -4.02
N TYR A 107 10.56 -8.74 -3.85
CA TYR A 107 9.51 -7.94 -4.47
C TYR A 107 8.43 -7.58 -3.46
N VAL A 108 7.73 -6.48 -3.73
CA VAL A 108 6.66 -5.98 -2.87
C VAL A 108 5.38 -5.83 -3.68
N LEU A 109 4.26 -6.24 -3.11
CA LEU A 109 2.95 -6.20 -3.77
C LEU A 109 1.89 -5.73 -2.78
N GLY A 110 0.94 -4.94 -3.27
CA GLY A 110 -0.25 -4.57 -2.51
C GLY A 110 -0.09 -3.32 -1.64
N LEU A 111 1.00 -2.55 -1.78
CA LEU A 111 1.16 -1.33 -0.98
C LEU A 111 0.24 -0.20 -1.47
N PRO A 112 -0.26 0.65 -0.56
CA PRO A 112 -0.97 1.87 -0.94
C PRO A 112 -0.13 2.72 -1.88
N TRP A 113 -0.70 3.12 -3.01
CA TRP A 113 -0.01 3.92 -4.02
C TRP A 113 1.28 3.31 -4.59
N GLN A 114 1.45 1.99 -4.55
CA GLN A 114 2.63 1.30 -5.10
C GLN A 114 2.90 1.67 -6.57
N ARG A 115 1.89 1.49 -7.43
CA ARG A 115 1.90 1.95 -8.83
C ARG A 115 0.73 2.86 -9.13
N THR A 116 -0.42 2.60 -8.52
CA THR A 116 -1.69 3.28 -8.77
C THR A 116 -2.53 3.37 -7.49
N ALA A 117 -3.65 4.09 -7.53
CA ALA A 117 -4.61 4.11 -6.41
C ALA A 117 -5.18 2.71 -6.12
N GLY A 118 -5.31 1.87 -7.15
CA GLY A 118 -5.81 0.49 -7.03
C GLY A 118 -4.82 -0.52 -6.46
N SER A 119 -3.55 -0.16 -6.26
CA SER A 119 -2.49 -1.11 -5.88
C SER A 119 -2.80 -1.90 -4.59
N ALA A 120 -3.45 -1.27 -3.61
CA ALA A 120 -3.80 -1.92 -2.33
C ALA A 120 -5.23 -2.51 -2.31
N LEU A 121 -5.94 -2.54 -3.44
CA LEU A 121 -7.33 -2.99 -3.51
C LEU A 121 -7.41 -4.36 -4.18
N LEU A 122 -8.12 -5.31 -3.56
CA LEU A 122 -8.27 -6.68 -4.08
C LEU A 122 -8.77 -6.72 -5.54
N GLY A 123 -9.66 -5.81 -5.93
CA GLY A 123 -10.18 -5.73 -7.31
C GLY A 123 -9.18 -5.22 -8.36
N PHE A 124 -8.03 -4.67 -7.95
CA PHE A 124 -7.09 -3.99 -8.86
C PHE A 124 -5.62 -4.38 -8.67
N VAL A 125 -5.24 -4.98 -7.55
CA VAL A 125 -3.87 -5.44 -7.24
C VAL A 125 -3.32 -6.42 -8.29
N GLY A 126 -4.19 -7.12 -9.02
CA GLY A 126 -3.83 -7.99 -10.12
C GLY A 126 -2.99 -7.31 -11.20
N HIS A 127 -3.15 -6.00 -11.44
CA HIS A 127 -2.32 -5.26 -12.40
C HIS A 127 -0.86 -5.15 -11.95
N ASP A 128 -0.61 -5.03 -10.65
CA ASP A 128 0.72 -4.96 -10.08
C ASP A 128 1.34 -6.36 -10.01
N ALA A 129 0.54 -7.37 -9.66
CA ALA A 129 0.96 -8.76 -9.71
C ALA A 129 1.40 -9.17 -11.14
N ALA A 130 0.65 -8.80 -12.17
CA ALA A 130 1.02 -9.08 -13.56
C ALA A 130 2.29 -8.33 -14.00
N HIS A 131 2.49 -7.11 -13.50
CA HIS A 131 3.72 -6.34 -13.74
C HIS A 131 4.94 -7.05 -13.15
N LEU A 132 4.88 -7.44 -11.87
CA LEU A 132 5.96 -8.16 -11.19
C LEU A 132 6.21 -9.53 -11.83
N ALA A 133 5.17 -10.30 -12.14
CA ALA A 133 5.29 -11.61 -12.77
C ALA A 133 5.96 -11.53 -14.17
N ARG A 134 5.76 -10.43 -14.91
CA ARG A 134 6.49 -10.19 -16.17
C ARG A 134 7.98 -9.97 -15.89
N HIS A 135 8.29 -9.07 -14.97
CA HIS A 135 9.68 -8.76 -14.60
C HIS A 135 10.44 -10.00 -14.11
N ILE A 136 9.85 -10.78 -13.21
CA ILE A 136 10.44 -12.01 -12.67
C ILE A 136 10.77 -13.00 -13.80
N ARG A 137 9.84 -13.21 -14.75
CA ARG A 137 10.08 -14.10 -15.90
C ARG A 137 11.21 -13.63 -16.79
N GLU A 138 11.33 -12.32 -17.02
CA GLU A 138 12.42 -11.74 -17.81
C GLU A 138 13.78 -11.93 -17.13
N GLN A 139 13.86 -11.70 -15.82
CA GLN A 139 15.09 -11.92 -15.04
C GLN A 139 15.52 -13.39 -15.06
N HIS A 140 14.60 -14.33 -14.87
CA HIS A 140 14.90 -15.77 -14.97
C HIS A 140 15.41 -16.18 -16.34
N ARG A 141 14.89 -15.60 -17.43
CA ARG A 141 15.38 -15.87 -18.79
C ARG A 141 16.81 -15.37 -18.97
N ARG A 142 17.11 -14.15 -18.51
CA ARG A 142 18.46 -13.57 -18.56
C ARG A 142 19.47 -14.41 -17.79
N GLY A 143 19.14 -14.81 -16.56
CA GLY A 143 20.02 -15.66 -15.74
C GLY A 143 20.34 -17.01 -16.38
N ARG A 144 19.39 -17.61 -17.11
CA ARG A 144 19.63 -18.87 -17.85
C ARG A 144 20.54 -18.68 -19.06
N ASP A 145 20.42 -17.56 -19.78
CA ASP A 145 21.28 -17.30 -20.94
C ASP A 145 22.73 -16.99 -20.51
N THR A 146 22.94 -16.25 -19.40
CA THR A 146 24.27 -15.98 -18.85
C THR A 146 24.96 -17.25 -18.33
N GLY A 147 24.20 -18.17 -17.71
CA GLY A 147 24.72 -19.46 -17.26
C GLY A 147 25.05 -20.44 -18.39
N ARG A 148 24.49 -20.23 -19.60
CA ARG A 148 24.76 -21.05 -20.79
C ARG A 148 26.00 -20.58 -21.57
N THR A 149 26.35 -19.30 -21.49
CA THR A 149 27.54 -18.76 -22.13
C THR A 149 28.84 -19.00 -21.35
N SER A 150 28.77 -19.28 -20.05
CA SER A 150 29.96 -19.59 -19.21
C SER A 150 30.39 -21.06 -19.22
N SER A 151 29.59 -21.97 -19.78
CA SER A 151 29.85 -23.43 -19.79
C SER A 151 30.40 -23.95 -21.13
N GLY A 152 30.96 -23.09 -21.98
CA GLY A 152 31.30 -23.38 -23.38
C GLY A 152 32.69 -22.96 -23.84
N GLU A 153 33.72 -23.08 -22.99
CA GLU A 153 35.12 -22.92 -23.43
C GLU A 153 35.75 -24.33 -23.60
N PRO A 154 36.17 -24.74 -24.80
CA PRO A 154 36.81 -26.04 -24.99
C PRO A 154 38.27 -25.97 -24.52
N GLU A 155 38.61 -26.84 -23.56
CA GLU A 155 39.97 -27.09 -23.11
C GLU A 155 40.85 -27.55 -24.28
N ALA A 156 41.71 -26.66 -24.78
CA ALA A 156 42.71 -27.00 -25.78
C ALA A 156 43.81 -27.83 -25.11
N ALA A 157 43.93 -29.10 -25.52
CA ALA A 157 44.95 -30.01 -25.03
C ALA A 157 46.38 -29.53 -25.40
N PRO A 158 47.34 -29.58 -24.47
CA PRO A 158 48.74 -29.26 -24.77
C PRO A 158 49.41 -30.37 -25.59
N SER A 159 50.33 -29.92 -26.47
CA SER A 159 51.07 -30.71 -27.47
C SER A 159 52.10 -31.68 -26.89
#